data_AF-A0A946HJ14-F1
#
_entry.id   AF-A0A946HJ14-F1
#
_cell.length_a   1.000
_cell.length_b   1.000
_cell.length_c   1.000
_cell.angle_alpha   90.00
_cell.angle_beta   90.00
_cell.angle_gamma   90.00
#
_symmetry.space_group_name_H-M   'P 1'
#
loop_
_entity.id
_entity.type
_entity.pdbx_description
1 polymer ?
#
loop_
_entity_poly.entity_id
_entity_poly.type
_entity_poly.pdbx_seq_one_letter_code
_entity_poly.pdbx_strand_id
1 'polypeptide(L)'
;MALLPTSTCHISFDQFVREAMSDDPPPFAQVGCQTRFLSPGGSGGPITHLFQYEQMDLACKFLENRLELELDLPWLNQAAIGPAPLDPDLEAQYRQIHAG
;
A
#
# COMPACT_ATOMS: atom_id res chain seq x y z
N MET A 1 -25.35 15.73 0.87
CA MET A 1 -24.50 14.54 1.07
C MET A 1 -23.81 14.70 2.40
N ALA A 2 -24.03 13.77 3.34
CA ALA A 2 -23.25 13.78 4.58
C ALA A 2 -21.78 13.54 4.22
N LEU A 3 -20.88 14.38 4.72
CA LEU A 3 -19.44 14.14 4.67
C LEU A 3 -19.18 12.83 5.42
N LEU A 4 -18.86 11.76 4.70
CA LEU A 4 -18.45 10.51 5.35
C LEU A 4 -17.09 10.78 5.99
N PRO A 5 -16.92 10.55 7.31
CA PRO A 5 -15.69 10.91 8.03
C PRO A 5 -14.44 10.17 7.53
N THR A 6 -14.62 9.08 6.80
CA THR A 6 -13.55 8.26 6.20
C THR A 6 -13.34 8.52 4.71
N SER A 7 -14.07 9.46 4.12
CA SER A 7 -13.94 9.79 2.69
C SER A 7 -12.77 10.72 2.44
N THR A 8 -12.00 10.46 1.40
CA THR A 8 -10.97 11.36 0.85
C THR A 8 -11.48 12.23 -0.29
N CYS A 9 -12.79 12.20 -0.56
CA CYS A 9 -13.38 13.04 -1.61
C CYS A 9 -13.13 14.53 -1.29
N HIS A 10 -12.62 15.26 -2.28
CA HIS A 10 -12.22 16.68 -2.17
C HIS A 10 -10.98 16.96 -1.29
N ILE A 11 -10.24 15.93 -0.88
CA ILE A 11 -8.96 16.07 -0.17
C ILE A 11 -7.84 15.98 -1.20
N SER A 12 -6.93 16.97 -1.21
CA SER A 12 -5.74 16.88 -2.06
C SER A 12 -4.76 15.84 -1.53
N PHE A 13 -3.88 15.34 -2.40
CA PHE A 13 -2.87 14.38 -1.96
C PHE A 13 -1.92 14.98 -0.90
N ASP A 14 -1.46 16.21 -1.08
CA ASP A 14 -0.67 16.94 -0.07
C ASP A 14 -1.38 17.04 1.29
N GLN A 15 -2.68 17.38 1.28
CA GLN A 15 -3.46 17.45 2.50
C GLN A 15 -3.54 16.07 3.16
N PHE A 16 -3.83 15.03 2.38
CA PHE A 16 -3.87 13.66 2.88
C PHE A 16 -2.54 13.24 3.52
N VAL A 17 -1.40 13.50 2.86
CA VAL A 17 -0.07 13.14 3.37
C VAL A 17 0.26 13.89 4.65
N ARG A 18 -0.03 15.19 4.71
CA ARG A 18 0.18 16.00 5.92
C ARG A 18 -0.63 15.47 7.11
N GLU A 19 -1.90 15.15 6.88
CA GLU A 19 -2.78 14.60 7.92
C GLU A 19 -2.37 13.18 8.33
N ALA A 20 -1.91 12.34 7.39
CA ALA A 20 -1.43 10.99 7.66
C ALA A 20 -0.12 10.97 8.48
N MET A 21 0.70 12.02 8.38
CA MET A 21 1.93 12.19 9.17
C MET A 21 1.68 12.79 10.56
N SER A 22 0.45 13.18 10.89
CA SER A 22 0.08 13.73 12.20
C SER A 22 0.17 12.68 13.32
N ASP A 23 0.42 13.12 14.56
CA ASP A 23 0.38 12.26 15.75
C ASP A 23 -1.02 11.66 16.01
N ASP A 24 -2.07 12.37 15.61
CA ASP A 24 -3.48 11.95 15.71
C ASP A 24 -4.19 12.13 14.36
N PRO A 25 -3.97 11.20 13.39
CA PRO A 25 -4.51 11.34 12.06
C PRO A 25 -6.05 11.17 12.06
N PRO A 26 -6.79 12.01 11.33
CA PRO A 26 -8.24 11.89 11.20
C PRO A 26 -8.63 10.56 10.53
N PRO A 27 -9.89 10.08 10.68
CA PRO A 27 -10.29 8.75 10.22
C PRO A 27 -10.00 8.45 8.74
N PHE A 28 -10.04 9.45 7.85
CA PHE A 28 -9.71 9.27 6.44
C PHE A 28 -8.21 9.09 6.17
N ALA A 29 -7.33 9.53 7.07
CA ALA A 29 -5.87 9.54 6.93
C ALA A 29 -5.16 8.49 7.79
N GLN A 30 -5.90 7.59 8.44
CA GLN A 30 -5.34 6.50 9.25
C GLN A 30 -4.75 5.40 8.36
N VAL A 31 -3.51 5.57 7.94
CA VAL A 31 -2.77 4.57 7.16
C VAL A 31 -2.16 3.52 8.09
N GLY A 32 -2.54 2.26 7.89
CA GLY A 32 -2.01 1.14 8.66
C GLY A 32 -0.55 0.81 8.32
N CYS A 33 0.09 0.01 9.17
CA CYS A 33 1.46 -0.44 8.96
C CYS A 33 1.48 -1.84 8.33
N GLN A 34 1.93 -1.95 7.06
CA GLN A 34 1.94 -3.21 6.32
C GLN A 34 2.80 -4.29 6.99
N THR A 35 3.89 -3.90 7.67
CA THR A 35 4.77 -4.87 8.36
C THR A 35 4.05 -5.63 9.47
N ARG A 36 2.95 -5.11 10.01
CA ARG A 36 2.10 -5.83 10.99
C ARG A 36 1.47 -7.09 10.39
N PHE A 37 1.28 -7.15 9.07
CA PHE A 37 0.80 -8.34 8.36
C PHE A 37 1.91 -9.36 8.10
N LEU A 38 3.18 -9.00 8.35
CA LEU A 38 4.30 -9.91 8.17
C LEU A 38 4.57 -10.78 9.40
N SER A 39 3.98 -10.42 10.54
CA SER A 39 4.06 -11.20 11.77
C SER A 39 3.24 -12.49 11.65
N PRO A 40 3.75 -13.65 12.13
CA PRO A 40 2.98 -14.88 12.20
C PRO A 40 1.69 -14.67 13.03
N GLY A 41 0.54 -14.96 12.45
CA GLY A 41 -0.74 -14.89 13.16
C GLY A 41 -1.01 -16.18 13.95
N GLY A 42 -1.28 -16.09 15.25
CA GLY A 42 -1.70 -17.23 16.08
C GLY A 42 -0.74 -18.43 16.01
N SER A 43 -1.24 -19.57 15.53
CA SER A 43 -0.46 -20.80 15.31
C SER A 43 0.21 -20.89 13.91
N GLY A 44 0.16 -19.81 13.12
CA GLY A 44 0.73 -19.75 11.78
C GLY A 44 2.26 -19.79 11.79
N GLY A 45 2.84 -20.38 10.74
CA GLY A 45 4.28 -20.37 10.49
C GLY A 45 4.80 -19.03 9.97
N PRO A 46 6.12 -18.83 9.91
CA PRO A 46 6.71 -17.61 9.37
C PRO A 46 6.41 -17.45 7.87
N ILE A 47 6.38 -16.20 7.41
CA ILE A 47 6.38 -15.91 5.98
C ILE A 47 7.68 -16.40 5.37
N THR A 48 7.56 -17.17 4.28
CA THR A 48 8.71 -17.73 3.56
C THR A 48 8.96 -17.04 2.23
N HIS A 49 7.96 -16.37 1.67
CA HIS A 49 8.04 -15.67 0.38
C HIS A 49 7.26 -14.36 0.47
N LEU A 50 7.90 -13.26 0.08
CA LEU A 50 7.33 -11.91 0.02
C LEU A 50 7.67 -11.30 -1.34
N PHE A 51 6.66 -10.79 -2.05
CA PHE A 51 6.81 -10.24 -3.40
C PHE A 51 6.38 -8.77 -3.42
N GLN A 52 7.08 -7.95 -4.20
CA GLN A 52 6.68 -6.58 -4.47
C GLN A 52 5.50 -6.58 -5.45
N TYR A 53 4.56 -5.65 -5.27
CA TYR A 53 3.35 -5.60 -6.09
C TYR A 53 3.65 -5.34 -7.57
N GLU A 54 4.66 -4.52 -7.84
CA GLU A 54 5.14 -4.15 -9.17
C GLU A 54 5.81 -5.31 -9.92
N GLN A 55 6.14 -6.39 -9.22
CA GLN A 55 6.81 -7.59 -9.75
C GLN A 55 5.90 -8.82 -9.60
N MET A 56 4.62 -8.67 -9.98
CA MET A 56 3.60 -9.71 -9.85
C MET A 56 3.92 -10.97 -10.65
N ASP A 57 4.70 -10.84 -11.72
CA ASP A 57 5.22 -11.95 -12.52
C ASP A 57 6.04 -12.94 -11.67
N LEU A 58 6.81 -12.46 -10.69
CA LEU A 58 7.56 -13.32 -9.77
C LEU A 58 6.63 -14.14 -8.87
N ALA A 59 5.54 -13.55 -8.40
CA ALA A 59 4.53 -14.23 -7.60
C ALA A 59 3.77 -15.27 -8.42
N CYS A 60 3.37 -14.93 -9.65
CA CYS A 60 2.75 -15.87 -10.59
C CYS A 60 3.66 -17.06 -10.86
N LYS A 61 4.92 -16.82 -11.24
CA LYS A 61 5.89 -17.87 -11.52
C LYS A 61 6.15 -18.78 -10.32
N PHE A 62 6.19 -18.23 -9.11
CA PHE A 62 6.29 -19.03 -7.89
C PHE A 62 5.09 -19.98 -7.74
N LEU A 63 3.88 -19.48 -7.94
CA LEU A 63 2.65 -20.26 -7.85
C LEU A 63 2.56 -21.32 -8.95
N GLU A 64 2.90 -21.00 -10.19
CA GLU A 64 2.93 -21.94 -11.31
C GLU A 64 3.82 -23.15 -11.01
N ASN A 65 5.05 -22.89 -10.56
CA ASN A 65 5.99 -23.95 -10.18
C ASN A 65 5.49 -24.78 -8.99
N ARG A 66 4.82 -24.16 -8.03
CA ARG A 66 4.34 -24.84 -6.82
C ARG A 66 3.11 -25.71 -7.08
N LEU A 67 2.28 -25.29 -8.03
CA LEU A 67 1.02 -25.94 -8.38
C LEU A 67 1.14 -26.86 -9.61
N GLU A 68 2.28 -26.85 -10.30
CA GLU A 68 2.51 -27.56 -11.56
C GLU A 68 1.46 -27.19 -12.62
N LEU A 69 1.14 -25.90 -12.70
CA LEU A 69 0.10 -25.34 -13.57
C LEU A 69 0.59 -24.04 -14.21
N GLU A 70 0.20 -23.79 -15.45
CA GLU A 70 0.41 -22.50 -16.13
C GLU A 70 -0.76 -21.55 -15.87
N LEU A 71 -0.47 -20.29 -15.53
CA LEU A 71 -1.46 -19.27 -15.21
C LEU A 71 -1.64 -18.30 -16.38
N ASP A 72 -2.78 -18.39 -17.07
CA ASP A 72 -3.23 -17.36 -18.02
C ASP A 72 -4.20 -16.40 -17.31
N LEU A 73 -3.65 -15.29 -16.79
CA LEU A 73 -4.40 -14.32 -15.98
C LEU A 73 -4.43 -12.93 -16.64
N PRO A 74 -5.61 -12.30 -16.80
CA PRO A 74 -5.68 -10.92 -17.24
C PRO A 74 -5.19 -9.97 -16.14
N TRP A 75 -4.44 -8.94 -16.52
CA TRP A 75 -4.03 -7.88 -15.59
C TRP A 75 -5.16 -6.86 -15.39
N LEU A 76 -5.99 -7.08 -14.36
CA LEU A 76 -7.18 -6.26 -14.08
C LEU A 76 -6.95 -5.10 -13.10
N ASN A 77 -6.02 -5.25 -12.14
CA ASN A 77 -5.72 -4.22 -11.14
C ASN A 77 -4.68 -3.23 -11.67
N GLN A 78 -5.04 -2.51 -12.73
CA GLN A 78 -4.22 -1.44 -13.27
C GLN A 78 -4.51 -0.16 -12.49
N ALA A 79 -3.53 0.30 -11.70
CA ALA A 79 -3.60 1.64 -11.15
C ALA A 79 -3.58 2.65 -12.31
N ALA A 80 -4.30 3.76 -12.17
CA ALA A 80 -4.18 4.86 -13.11
C ALA A 80 -2.73 5.35 -13.13
N ILE A 81 -2.05 5.18 -14.26
CA ILE A 81 -0.70 5.72 -14.44
C ILE A 81 -0.84 7.22 -14.61
N GLY A 82 -0.39 7.98 -13.61
CA GLY A 82 -0.41 9.43 -13.63
C GLY A 82 0.50 9.99 -12.55
N PRO A 83 0.95 11.25 -12.71
CA PRO A 83 1.69 11.91 -11.65
C PRO A 83 0.82 11.97 -10.39
N ALA A 84 1.36 11.54 -9.27
CA ALA A 84 0.85 11.84 -7.94
C ALA A 84 1.75 12.95 -7.36
N PRO A 85 1.62 14.19 -7.85
CA PRO A 85 2.49 15.26 -7.41
C PRO A 85 2.30 15.45 -5.91
N LEU A 86 3.42 15.48 -5.20
CA LEU A 86 3.51 15.85 -3.80
C LEU A 86 4.45 17.05 -3.73
N ASP A 87 4.12 18.03 -2.89
CA ASP A 87 5.04 19.12 -2.61
C ASP A 87 6.43 18.56 -2.23
N PRO A 88 7.54 19.01 -2.86
CA PRO A 88 8.85 18.39 -2.67
C PRO A 88 9.36 18.44 -1.22
N ASP A 89 9.05 19.49 -0.48
CA ASP A 89 9.45 19.62 0.92
C ASP A 89 8.64 18.64 1.79
N LEU A 90 7.34 18.50 1.50
CA LEU A 90 6.48 17.51 2.14
C LEU A 90 6.92 16.07 1.83
N GLU A 91 7.31 15.78 0.58
CA GLU A 91 7.84 14.48 0.18
C GLU A 91 9.14 14.16 0.94
N ALA A 92 10.07 15.13 1.01
CA ALA A 92 11.32 14.95 1.74
C ALA A 92 11.05 14.67 3.23
N GLN A 93 10.13 15.41 3.85
CA GLN A 93 9.72 15.19 5.23
C GLN A 93 9.09 13.80 5.42
N TYR A 94 8.17 13.40 4.53
CA TYR A 94 7.53 12.09 4.56
C TYR A 94 8.59 10.97 4.49
N ARG A 95 9.51 11.06 3.53
CA ARG A 95 10.60 10.07 3.37
C ARG A 95 11.49 10.00 4.60
N GLN A 96 11.78 11.12 5.26
CA GLN A 96 12.59 11.13 6.48
C GLN A 96 11.89 10.42 7.65
N ILE A 97 10.58 10.62 7.83
CA ILE A 97 9.80 9.93 8.88
C ILE A 97 9.73 8.42 8.63
N HIS A 98 9.65 8.01 7.36
CA HIS A 98 9.45 6.62 6.95
C HIS A 98 10.72 5.91 6.45
N ALA A 99 11.92 6.44 6.72
CA ALA A 99 13.19 5.84 6.29
C ALA A 99 13.61 4.58 7.10
N GLY A 100 12.76 4.10 8.02
CA GLY A 100 13.04 2.99 8.95
C GLY A 100 12.43 1.66 8.53
#